data_AF-A0A414AIY6-F1
#
_entry.id   AF-A0A414AIY6-F1
#
_cell.length_a   1.000
_cell.length_b   1.000
_cell.length_c   1.000
_cell.angle_alpha   90.00
_cell.angle_beta   90.00
_cell.angle_gamma   90.00
#
_symmetry.space_group_name_H-M   'P 1'
#
loop_
_entity.id
_entity.type
_entity.pdbx_description
1 polymer ?
#
loop_
_entity_poly.entity_id
_entity_poly.type
_entity_poly.pdbx_seq_one_letter_code
_entity_poly.pdbx_strand_id
1 'polypeptide(L)'
;MTIKKIPCTYGEYEFYETINNTEVRIASLTGQLVGHSKMFLTMYFPARECSEVILDLKYHAYEEVLEKAMRIIRKKMYVAAQEILNGIR
;
A
#
# COMPACT_ATOMS: atom_id res chain seq x y z
N MET A 1 2.03 3.60 -14.32
CA MET A 1 1.91 3.72 -12.86
C MET A 1 3.13 3.05 -12.25
N THR A 2 4.02 3.85 -11.69
CA THR A 2 5.29 3.41 -11.13
C THR A 2 5.31 3.75 -9.66
N ILE A 3 5.01 2.75 -8.84
CA ILE A 3 5.00 2.89 -7.38
C ILE A 3 6.44 2.79 -6.88
N LYS A 4 6.92 3.85 -6.26
CA LYS A 4 8.19 3.90 -5.54
C LYS A 4 7.97 3.42 -4.11
N LYS A 5 8.85 2.53 -3.63
CA LYS A 5 8.87 2.04 -2.24
C LYS A 5 10.09 2.60 -1.52
N ILE A 6 9.89 3.17 -0.35
CA ILE A 6 10.96 3.75 0.48
C ILE A 6 10.99 2.99 1.81
N PRO A 7 12.12 2.34 2.17
CA PRO A 7 12.25 1.67 3.46
C PRO A 7 12.29 2.69 4.60
N CYS A 8 11.64 2.34 5.71
CA CYS A 8 11.62 3.09 6.95
C CYS A 8 12.27 2.27 8.08
N THR A 9 12.09 2.71 9.33
CA THR A 9 12.59 1.99 10.51
C THR A 9 11.90 0.65 10.69
N TYR A 10 12.62 -0.34 11.24
CA TYR A 10 12.06 -1.63 11.70
C TYR A 10 11.28 -2.46 10.66
N GLY A 11 11.68 -2.39 9.39
CA GLY A 11 10.96 -3.14 8.35
C GLY A 11 9.58 -2.55 8.10
N GLU A 12 9.50 -1.23 8.00
CA GLU A 12 8.32 -0.52 7.51
C GLU A 12 8.61 0.06 6.12
N TYR A 13 7.55 0.35 5.35
CA TYR A 13 7.67 0.97 4.05
C TYR A 13 6.66 2.07 3.83
N GLU A 14 7.07 3.10 3.11
CA GLU A 14 6.19 4.08 2.49
C GLU A 14 6.14 3.88 0.98
N PHE A 15 4.95 4.05 0.41
CA PHE A 15 4.71 3.90 -1.02
C PHE A 15 4.27 5.22 -1.62
N TYR A 16 4.91 5.60 -2.72
CA TYR A 16 4.70 6.86 -3.43
C TYR A 16 4.38 6.60 -4.90
N GLU A 17 3.54 7.46 -5.48
CA GLU A 17 3.28 7.51 -6.93
C GLU A 17 3.43 8.96 -7.40
N THR A 18 3.94 9.15 -8.61
CA THR A 18 4.01 10.46 -9.24
C THR A 18 2.70 10.77 -9.95
N ILE A 19 1.95 11.76 -9.47
CA ILE A 19 0.71 12.24 -10.07
C ILE A 19 0.91 13.71 -10.43
N ASN A 20 0.73 14.08 -11.71
CA ASN A 20 0.90 15.46 -12.19
C ASN A 20 2.24 16.10 -11.73
N ASN A 21 3.35 15.38 -11.91
CA ASN A 21 4.70 15.78 -11.47
C ASN A 21 4.87 15.99 -9.96
N THR A 22 3.93 15.54 -9.14
CA THR A 22 4.01 15.59 -7.68
C THR A 22 4.15 14.17 -7.13
N GLU A 23 5.15 13.92 -6.29
CA GLU A 23 5.22 12.66 -5.53
C GLU A 23 4.15 12.67 -4.44
N VAL A 24 3.22 11.73 -4.51
CA VAL A 24 2.12 11.59 -3.55
C VAL A 24 2.32 10.29 -2.81
N ARG A 25 2.30 10.35 -1.46
CA ARG A 25 2.28 9.15 -0.63
C ARG A 25 0.91 8.47 -0.78
N ILE A 26 0.91 7.25 -1.28
CA ILE A 26 -0.32 6.50 -1.57
C ILE A 26 -0.61 5.42 -0.52
N ALA A 27 0.40 4.90 0.18
CA ALA A 27 0.22 3.90 1.23
C ALA A 27 1.40 3.85 2.21
N SER A 28 1.21 3.15 3.32
CA SER A 28 2.24 2.76 4.27
C SER A 28 2.05 1.31 4.72
N LEU A 29 3.15 0.62 4.99
CA LEU A 29 3.18 -0.71 5.58
C LEU A 29 3.94 -0.62 6.91
N THR A 30 3.21 -0.70 8.01
CA THR A 30 3.77 -0.53 9.36
C THR A 30 3.71 -1.81 10.17
N GLY A 31 4.66 -2.00 11.07
CA GLY A 31 4.70 -3.16 11.96
C GLY A 31 3.92 -2.92 13.25
N GLN A 32 3.58 -4.00 13.96
CA GLN A 32 3.09 -3.88 15.33
C GLN A 32 4.26 -3.65 16.30
N LEU A 33 4.16 -2.65 17.18
CA LEU A 33 5.18 -2.35 18.20
C LEU A 33 5.38 -3.49 19.22
N VAL A 34 4.37 -4.35 19.40
CA VAL A 34 4.39 -5.48 20.34
C VAL A 34 3.86 -6.72 19.61
N GLY A 35 4.69 -7.76 19.50
CA GLY A 35 4.38 -8.99 18.78
C GLY A 35 4.55 -8.82 17.26
N HIS A 36 5.73 -9.17 16.73
CA HIS A 36 6.12 -9.07 15.30
C HIS A 36 5.36 -10.03 14.36
N SER A 37 4.08 -10.32 14.63
CA SER A 37 3.29 -11.28 13.85
C SER A 37 2.43 -10.62 12.78
N LYS A 38 2.33 -9.29 12.75
CA LYS A 38 1.41 -8.57 11.84
C LYS A 38 2.04 -7.31 11.30
N MET A 39 1.71 -7.00 10.05
CA MET A 39 1.90 -5.69 9.44
C MET A 39 0.57 -5.12 8.99
N PHE A 40 0.49 -3.79 8.95
CA PHE A 40 -0.70 -3.04 8.61
C PHE A 40 -0.41 -2.24 7.35
N LEU A 41 -1.12 -2.57 6.27
CA LEU A 41 -1.10 -1.76 5.05
C LEU A 41 -2.20 -0.71 5.15
N THR A 42 -1.83 0.55 5.31
CA THR A 42 -2.73 1.70 5.31
C THR A 42 -2.65 2.42 3.97
N MET A 43 -3.76 2.55 3.25
CA MET A 43 -3.79 3.33 2.00
C MET A 43 -4.36 4.73 2.21
N TYR A 44 -3.77 5.73 1.54
CA TYR A 44 -4.16 7.14 1.59
C TYR A 44 -4.77 7.63 0.27
N PHE A 45 -4.53 6.93 -0.84
CA PHE A 45 -5.04 7.30 -2.15
C PHE A 45 -5.32 6.07 -3.04
N PRO A 46 -6.34 6.11 -3.90
CA PRO A 46 -7.47 7.06 -3.92
C PRO A 46 -8.46 6.72 -2.82
N ALA A 47 -8.73 7.72 -1.99
CA ALA A 47 -9.47 7.61 -0.75
C ALA A 47 -10.95 7.28 -1.00
N ARG A 48 -11.41 6.17 -0.42
CA ARG A 48 -12.79 6.08 0.09
C ARG A 48 -12.97 5.10 1.24
N GLU A 49 -12.03 4.19 1.44
CA GLU A 49 -11.91 3.42 2.68
C GLU A 49 -10.44 3.35 3.03
N CYS A 50 -10.05 3.83 4.22
CA CYS A 50 -8.81 3.39 4.86
C CYS A 50 -8.96 1.89 5.14
N SER A 51 -8.79 1.05 4.12
CA SER A 51 -8.76 -0.39 4.28
C SER A 51 -7.42 -0.72 4.92
N GLU A 52 -7.36 -0.70 6.25
CA GLU A 52 -6.25 -1.30 6.96
C GLU A 52 -6.26 -2.79 6.60
N VAL A 53 -5.29 -3.22 5.79
CA VAL A 53 -5.13 -4.63 5.47
C VAL A 53 -4.07 -5.22 6.38
N ILE A 54 -4.51 -6.15 7.24
CA ILE A 54 -3.62 -6.90 8.12
C ILE A 54 -2.93 -8.00 7.31
N LEU A 55 -1.60 -7.99 7.29
CA LEU A 55 -0.76 -8.99 6.68
C LEU A 55 -0.05 -9.78 7.78
N ASP A 56 -0.29 -11.09 7.85
CA ASP A 56 0.34 -11.98 8.83
C ASP A 56 1.80 -12.26 8.43
N LEU A 57 2.72 -12.04 9.36
CA LEU A 57 4.16 -12.34 9.23
C LEU A 57 4.51 -13.75 9.71
N LYS A 58 3.62 -14.42 10.46
CA LYS A 58 3.90 -15.71 11.12
C LYS A 58 4.24 -16.83 10.14
N TYR A 59 3.79 -16.72 8.89
CA TYR A 59 3.91 -17.77 7.88
C TYR A 59 4.58 -17.29 6.58
N HIS A 60 5.08 -16.05 6.55
CA HIS A 60 5.58 -15.43 5.33
C HIS A 60 6.94 -14.78 5.55
N ALA A 61 7.83 -14.91 4.57
CA ALA A 61 9.04 -14.10 4.55
C ALA A 61 8.66 -12.63 4.34
N TYR A 62 9.46 -11.72 4.90
CA TYR A 62 9.19 -10.28 4.84
C TYR A 62 9.06 -9.76 3.40
N GLU A 63 9.84 -10.30 2.47
CA GLU A 63 9.76 -9.99 1.03
C GLU A 63 8.42 -10.39 0.42
N GLU A 64 7.87 -11.55 0.79
CA GLU A 64 6.55 -12.00 0.31
C GLU A 64 5.43 -11.08 0.80
N VAL A 65 5.56 -10.57 2.03
CA VAL A 65 4.60 -9.63 2.63
C VAL A 65 4.65 -8.29 1.89
N LEU A 66 5.85 -7.81 1.56
CA LEU A 66 6.04 -6.61 0.76
C LEU A 66 5.47 -6.75 -0.66
N GLU A 67 5.70 -7.89 -1.31
CA GLU A 67 5.12 -8.18 -2.63
C GLU A 67 3.59 -8.23 -2.58
N LYS A 68 3.03 -8.88 -1.54
CA LYS A 68 1.59 -8.93 -1.31
C LYS A 68 1.01 -7.53 -1.10
N ALA A 69 1.69 -6.68 -0.31
CA ALA A 69 1.30 -5.29 -0.12
C ALA A 69 1.29 -4.51 -1.46
N MET A 70 2.37 -4.62 -2.25
CA MET A 70 2.46 -3.99 -3.57
C MET A 70 1.35 -4.44 -4.52
N ARG A 71 1.00 -5.73 -4.51
CA ARG A 71 -0.09 -6.27 -5.33
C ARG A 71 -1.45 -5.69 -4.92
N ILE A 72 -1.70 -5.56 -3.62
CA ILE A 72 -2.93 -4.95 -3.09
C ILE A 72 -3.04 -3.49 -3.51
N ILE A 73 -1.96 -2.71 -3.32
CA ILE A 73 -1.91 -1.29 -3.71
C ILE A 73 -2.22 -1.15 -5.20
N ARG A 74 -1.54 -1.90 -6.07
CA ARG A 74 -1.77 -1.86 -7.53
C ARG A 74 -3.21 -2.18 -7.89
N LYS A 75 -3.79 -3.23 -7.29
CA LYS A 75 -5.17 -3.63 -7.56
C LYS A 75 -6.16 -2.53 -7.18
N LYS A 76 -6.02 -1.94 -5.99
CA LYS A 76 -6.91 -0.88 -5.51
C LYS A 76 -6.78 0.40 -6.35
N MET A 77 -5.56 0.79 -6.70
CA MET A 77 -5.30 1.91 -7.61
C MET A 77 -5.97 1.70 -8.98
N TYR A 78 -5.88 0.48 -9.53
CA TYR A 78 -6.51 0.14 -10.80
C TYR A 78 -8.04 0.22 -10.75
N VAL A 79 -8.65 -0.34 -9.70
CA VAL A 79 -10.12 -0.30 -9.51
C VAL A 79 -10.60 1.15 -9.48
N ALA A 80 -9.94 2.01 -8.71
CA ALA A 80 -10.34 3.41 -8.63
C ALA A 80 -10.10 4.19 -9.93
N ALA A 81 -9.04 3.88 -10.68
CA ALA A 81 -8.85 4.44 -12.01
C ALA A 81 -10.01 4.04 -12.96
N GLN A 82 -10.46 2.77 -12.89
CA GLN A 82 -11.62 2.32 -13.67
C GLN A 82 -12.92 3.00 -13.25
N GLU A 83 -13.16 3.20 -11.95
CA GLU A 83 -14.35 3.91 -11.44
C GLU A 83 -14.41 5.34 -11.97
N ILE A 84 -13.28 6.07 -11.96
CA ILE A 84 -13.18 7.41 -12.53
C ILE A 84 -13.50 7.39 -14.03
N LEU A 85 -12.89 6.47 -14.79
CA LEU A 85 -13.11 6.35 -16.23
C LEU A 85 -14.56 5.98 -16.58
N ASN A 86 -15.19 5.12 -15.78
CA ASN A 86 -16.59 4.74 -15.97
C ASN A 86 -17.56 5.87 -15.64
N GLY A 87 -17.23 6.73 -14.67
CA GLY A 87 -18.07 7.88 -14.30
C GLY A 87 -18.01 9.07 -15.28
N ILE A 88 -17.08 9.06 -16.23
CA ILE A 88 -16.98 10.05 -17.32
C ILE A 88 -17.88 9.67 -18.51
N ARG A 89 -18.44 8.46 -18.50
CA ARG A 89 -19.34 7.94 -19.54
C ARG A 89 -20.79 8.32 -19.29
#